data_AF-A0A948PLC7-F1
#
_entry.id   AF-A0A948PLC7-F1
#
_cell.length_a   1.000
_cell.length_b   1.000
_cell.length_c   1.000
_cell.angle_alpha   90.00
_cell.angle_beta   90.00
_cell.angle_gamma   90.00
#
_symmetry.space_group_name_H-M   'P 1'
#
loop_
_entity.id
_entity.type
_entity.pdbx_description
1 polymer ?
#
loop_
_entity_poly.entity_id
_entity_poly.type
_entity_poly.pdbx_seq_one_letter_code
_entity_poly.pdbx_strand_id
1 'polypeptide(L)'
;MAKTAEKTNEFMENVEFPTFDASKATDQIRAFAEKGVEQSKEAYAKMKSGAEETQKTVESTLETAKSVSNEMSMKTISALRANADAGFNHLEALVGAKTLSEVFELQTSFLRKQVESGVEQAKEFQATATKAAEEISKPAKTAFEKAMKELKVA
;
A
#
# COMPACT_ATOMS: atom_id res chain seq x y z
N MET A 1 3.66 6.11 -88.81
CA MET A 1 2.90 6.62 -87.64
C MET A 1 2.07 5.54 -86.91
N ALA A 2 2.08 4.27 -87.33
CA ALA A 2 1.28 3.21 -86.69
C ALA A 2 1.86 2.69 -85.35
N LYS A 3 3.19 2.72 -85.18
CA LYS A 3 3.88 2.13 -84.01
C LYS A 3 3.70 2.89 -82.70
N THR A 4 3.23 4.14 -82.75
CA THR A 4 3.03 5.01 -81.58
C THR A 4 1.61 4.84 -81.00
N ALA A 5 0.63 4.48 -81.82
CA ALA A 5 -0.74 4.22 -81.38
C ALA A 5 -0.87 2.87 -80.67
N GLU A 6 -0.18 1.83 -81.16
CA GLU A 6 -0.17 0.48 -80.57
C GLU A 6 0.42 0.47 -79.15
N LYS A 7 1.55 1.18 -78.97
CA LYS A 7 2.24 1.29 -77.67
C LYS A 7 1.44 2.05 -76.61
N THR A 8 0.51 2.90 -77.05
CA THR A 8 -0.38 3.68 -76.17
C THR A 8 -1.57 2.83 -75.71
N ASN A 9 -2.05 1.89 -76.53
CA ASN A 9 -3.09 0.93 -76.16
C ASN A 9 -2.58 -0.17 -75.21
N GLU A 10 -1.39 -0.74 -75.44
CA GLU A 10 -0.81 -1.75 -74.54
C GLU A 10 -0.51 -1.20 -73.13
N PHE A 11 -0.14 0.08 -73.04
CA PHE A 11 0.08 0.75 -71.75
C PHE A 11 -1.22 1.02 -71.00
N MET A 12 -2.36 1.15 -71.69
CA MET A 12 -3.67 1.32 -71.05
C MET A 12 -4.32 0.00 -70.66
N GLU A 13 -4.01 -1.10 -71.35
CA GLU A 13 -4.56 -2.44 -71.08
C GLU A 13 -3.88 -3.14 -69.90
N ASN A 14 -2.61 -2.83 -69.62
CA ASN A 14 -1.81 -3.44 -68.53
C ASN A 14 -1.82 -2.65 -67.21
N VAL A 15 -2.59 -1.57 -67.10
CA VAL A 15 -2.78 -0.87 -65.81
C VAL A 15 -4.07 -1.38 -65.18
N GLU A 16 -4.00 -2.59 -64.62
CA GLU A 16 -4.97 -3.01 -63.60
C GLU A 16 -4.78 -2.11 -62.38
N PHE A 17 -5.61 -1.09 -62.27
CA PHE A 17 -5.80 -0.42 -60.99
C PHE A 17 -6.44 -1.43 -60.03
N PRO A 18 -5.82 -1.73 -58.87
CA PRO A 18 -6.43 -2.64 -57.91
C PRO A 18 -7.83 -2.13 -57.60
N THR A 19 -8.84 -2.92 -57.92
CA THR A 19 -10.23 -2.56 -57.65
C THR A 19 -10.37 -2.41 -56.14
N PHE A 20 -10.63 -1.19 -55.68
CA PHE A 20 -10.91 -0.92 -54.28
C PHE A 20 -12.23 -1.61 -53.94
N ASP A 21 -12.12 -2.78 -53.33
CA ASP A 21 -13.26 -3.53 -52.84
C ASP A 21 -13.81 -2.83 -51.58
N ALA A 22 -14.70 -1.88 -51.82
CA ALA A 22 -15.34 -1.08 -50.77
C ALA A 22 -16.04 -1.92 -49.71
N SER A 23 -16.47 -3.15 -50.05
CA SER A 23 -17.10 -4.07 -49.11
C SER A 23 -16.09 -4.61 -48.10
N LYS A 24 -14.93 -5.10 -48.57
CA LYS A 24 -13.83 -5.56 -47.71
C LYS A 24 -13.24 -4.43 -46.87
N ALA A 25 -13.13 -3.23 -47.43
CA ALA A 25 -12.68 -2.05 -46.68
C ALA A 25 -13.67 -1.70 -45.55
N THR A 26 -14.99 -1.77 -45.82
CA THR A 26 -16.04 -1.52 -44.83
C THR A 26 -16.02 -2.56 -43.71
N ASP A 27 -15.83 -3.84 -44.04
CA ASP A 27 -15.74 -4.91 -43.05
C ASP A 27 -14.48 -4.82 -42.19
N GLN A 28 -13.34 -4.41 -42.76
CA GLN A 28 -12.12 -4.14 -41.99
C GLN A 28 -12.29 -2.95 -41.04
N ILE A 29 -12.96 -1.88 -41.47
CA ILE A 29 -13.27 -0.72 -40.60
C ILE A 29 -14.22 -1.14 -39.47
N ARG A 30 -15.24 -1.95 -39.78
CA ARG A 30 -16.18 -2.48 -38.78
C ARG A 30 -15.47 -3.36 -37.75
N ALA A 31 -14.67 -4.34 -38.19
CA ALA A 31 -13.91 -5.21 -37.30
C ALA A 31 -12.89 -4.44 -36.44
N PHE A 32 -12.25 -3.42 -37.01
CA PHE A 32 -11.35 -2.53 -36.27
C PHE A 32 -12.11 -1.72 -35.21
N ALA A 33 -13.28 -1.19 -35.54
CA ALA A 33 -14.12 -0.45 -34.60
C ALA A 33 -14.64 -1.36 -33.46
N GLU A 34 -15.13 -2.56 -33.78
CA GLU A 34 -15.58 -3.56 -32.80
C GLU A 34 -14.44 -3.94 -31.85
N LYS A 35 -13.25 -4.23 -32.39
CA LYS A 35 -12.07 -4.54 -31.58
C LYS A 35 -11.61 -3.35 -30.73
N GLY A 36 -11.65 -2.13 -31.27
CA GLY A 36 -11.30 -0.91 -30.56
C GLY A 36 -12.24 -0.63 -29.38
N VAL A 37 -13.54 -0.87 -29.56
CA VAL A 37 -14.54 -0.77 -28.48
C VAL A 37 -14.31 -1.84 -27.41
N GLU A 38 -14.05 -3.09 -27.81
CA GLU A 38 -13.75 -4.19 -26.89
C GLU A 38 -12.51 -3.88 -26.04
N GLN A 39 -11.41 -3.45 -26.69
CA GLN A 39 -10.16 -3.07 -26.02
C GLN A 39 -10.33 -1.85 -25.10
N SER A 40 -11.16 -0.87 -25.51
CA SER A 40 -11.45 0.29 -24.68
C SER A 40 -12.25 -0.08 -23.43
N LYS A 41 -13.22 -1.00 -23.56
CA LYS A 41 -13.97 -1.54 -22.41
C LYS A 41 -13.06 -2.31 -21.47
N GLU A 42 -12.15 -3.13 -22.00
CA GLU A 42 -11.18 -3.86 -21.19
C GLU A 42 -10.21 -2.91 -20.46
N ALA A 43 -9.67 -1.91 -21.16
CA ALA A 43 -8.81 -0.89 -20.58
C ALA A 43 -9.52 -0.09 -19.50
N TYR A 44 -10.78 0.30 -19.74
CA TYR A 44 -11.62 0.97 -18.76
C TYR A 44 -11.89 0.10 -17.53
N ALA A 45 -12.22 -1.19 -17.73
CA ALA A 45 -12.44 -2.13 -16.64
C ALA A 45 -11.18 -2.32 -15.78
N LYS A 46 -10.00 -2.44 -16.41
CA LYS A 46 -8.70 -2.50 -15.72
C LYS A 46 -8.41 -1.22 -14.94
N MET A 47 -8.63 -0.06 -15.55
CA MET A 47 -8.45 1.23 -14.88
C MET A 47 -9.38 1.38 -13.68
N LYS A 48 -10.66 1.05 -13.84
CA LYS A 48 -11.64 1.08 -12.76
C LYS A 48 -11.24 0.15 -11.61
N SER A 49 -10.88 -1.10 -11.92
CA SER A 49 -10.42 -2.06 -10.91
C SER A 49 -9.17 -1.57 -10.18
N GLY A 50 -8.21 -0.99 -10.91
CA GLY A 50 -7.00 -0.41 -10.31
C GLY A 50 -7.29 0.79 -9.41
N ALA A 51 -8.26 1.63 -9.79
CA ALA A 51 -8.71 2.76 -8.98
C ALA A 51 -9.41 2.30 -7.69
N GLU A 52 -10.31 1.31 -7.77
CA GLU A 52 -10.99 0.72 -6.60
C GLU A 52 -9.97 0.05 -5.65
N GLU A 53 -8.98 -0.67 -6.18
CA GLU A 53 -7.91 -1.28 -5.40
C GLU A 53 -7.01 -0.23 -4.71
N THR A 54 -6.69 0.85 -5.42
CA THR A 54 -5.92 1.98 -4.85
C THR A 54 -6.70 2.64 -3.73
N GLN A 55 -8.00 2.92 -3.94
CA GLN A 55 -8.87 3.49 -2.92
C GLN A 55 -8.90 2.61 -1.67
N LYS A 56 -9.16 1.31 -1.83
CA LYS A 56 -9.20 0.35 -0.72
C LYS A 56 -7.87 0.28 0.04
N THR A 57 -6.76 0.34 -0.68
CA THR A 57 -5.42 0.36 -0.08
C THR A 57 -5.23 1.60 0.79
N VAL A 58 -5.61 2.77 0.29
CA VAL A 58 -5.53 4.03 1.05
C VAL A 58 -6.44 4.00 2.28
N GLU A 59 -7.69 3.58 2.14
CA GLU A 59 -8.64 3.46 3.26
C GLU A 59 -8.08 2.52 4.34
N SER A 60 -7.59 1.33 3.96
CA SER A 60 -7.01 0.37 4.90
C SER A 60 -5.76 0.91 5.59
N THR A 61 -4.89 1.63 4.87
CA THR A 61 -3.72 2.28 5.48
C THR A 61 -4.13 3.35 6.49
N LEU A 62 -5.16 4.15 6.21
CA LEU A 62 -5.67 5.18 7.13
C LEU A 62 -6.30 4.57 8.39
N GLU A 63 -7.10 3.50 8.24
CA GLU A 63 -7.66 2.77 9.38
C GLU A 63 -6.56 2.15 10.25
N THR A 64 -5.58 1.53 9.62
CA THR A 64 -4.41 0.96 10.29
C THR A 64 -3.64 2.04 11.06
N ALA A 65 -3.35 3.17 10.41
CA ALA A 65 -2.63 4.28 11.03
C ALA A 65 -3.38 4.83 12.25
N LYS A 66 -4.72 4.95 12.17
CA LYS A 66 -5.55 5.35 13.32
C LYS A 66 -5.46 4.35 14.46
N SER A 67 -5.58 3.05 14.17
CA SER A 67 -5.50 1.98 15.16
C SER A 67 -4.14 1.98 15.88
N VAL A 68 -3.05 2.02 15.10
CA VAL A 68 -1.67 2.10 15.60
C VAL A 68 -1.46 3.33 16.49
N SER A 69 -1.96 4.49 16.05
CA SER A 69 -1.82 5.73 16.82
C SER A 69 -2.55 5.64 18.16
N ASN A 70 -3.74 5.01 18.19
CA ASN A 70 -4.49 4.80 19.42
C ASN A 70 -3.78 3.81 20.36
N GLU A 71 -3.25 2.71 19.83
CA GLU A 71 -2.47 1.74 20.61
C GLU A 71 -1.25 2.41 21.26
N MET A 72 -0.51 3.22 20.50
CA MET A 72 0.65 3.97 21.01
C MET A 72 0.22 4.96 22.12
N SER A 73 -0.86 5.72 21.90
CA SER A 73 -1.36 6.69 22.89
C SER A 73 -1.77 6.01 24.20
N MET A 74 -2.52 4.92 24.12
CA MET A 74 -2.92 4.13 25.30
C MET A 74 -1.70 3.59 26.05
N LYS A 75 -0.66 3.16 25.33
CA LYS A 75 0.56 2.66 25.95
C LYS A 75 1.33 3.74 26.69
N THR A 76 1.43 4.94 26.11
CA THR A 76 2.00 6.11 26.78
C THR A 76 1.22 6.47 28.05
N ILE A 77 -0.11 6.49 27.97
CA ILE A 77 -0.96 6.79 29.14
C ILE A 77 -0.75 5.76 30.24
N SER A 78 -0.69 4.47 29.90
CA SER A 78 -0.42 3.39 30.87
C SER A 78 0.96 3.54 31.52
N ALA A 79 2.00 3.89 30.76
CA ALA A 79 3.35 4.12 31.31
C ALA A 79 3.37 5.32 32.26
N LEU A 80 2.69 6.43 31.92
CA LEU A 80 2.55 7.58 32.80
C LEU A 80 1.84 7.22 34.10
N ARG A 81 0.75 6.45 34.03
CA ARG A 81 0.02 5.98 35.21
C ARG A 81 0.91 5.10 36.09
N ALA A 82 1.59 4.10 35.51
CA ALA A 82 2.49 3.22 36.25
C ALA A 82 3.61 3.99 36.96
N ASN A 83 4.18 5.01 36.31
CA ASN A 83 5.22 5.85 36.90
C ASN A 83 4.68 6.73 38.03
N ALA A 84 3.46 7.27 37.90
CA ALA A 84 2.81 8.02 38.96
C ALA A 84 2.51 7.13 40.18
N ASP A 85 1.92 5.95 39.96
CA ASP A 85 1.62 4.98 41.01
C ASP A 85 2.91 4.55 41.72
N ALA A 86 3.99 4.27 40.99
CA ALA A 86 5.30 3.95 41.57
C ALA A 86 5.84 5.10 42.45
N GLY A 87 5.72 6.35 41.98
CA GLY A 87 6.14 7.54 42.72
C GLY A 87 5.34 7.74 44.01
N PHE A 88 4.00 7.63 43.95
CA PHE A 88 3.15 7.77 45.13
C PHE A 88 3.40 6.66 46.15
N ASN A 89 3.51 5.41 45.72
CA ASN A 89 3.83 4.28 46.60
C ASN A 89 5.19 4.46 47.28
N HIS A 90 6.18 5.02 46.56
CA HIS A 90 7.48 5.33 47.15
C HIS A 90 7.40 6.45 48.19
N LEU A 91 6.67 7.53 47.89
CA LEU A 91 6.45 8.61 48.86
C LEU A 91 5.70 8.14 50.10
N GLU A 92 4.67 7.31 49.95
CA GLU A 92 3.95 6.71 51.07
C GLU A 92 4.89 5.87 51.95
N ALA A 93 5.73 5.04 51.32
CA ALA A 93 6.71 4.23 52.03
C ALA A 93 7.76 5.08 52.77
N LEU A 94 8.24 6.16 52.14
CA LEU A 94 9.20 7.10 52.76
C LEU A 94 8.59 7.82 53.97
N VAL A 95 7.33 8.25 53.88
CA VAL A 95 6.62 8.88 55.00
C VAL A 95 6.42 7.90 56.15
N GLY A 96 6.23 6.61 55.86
CA GLY A 96 6.10 5.56 56.86
C GLY A 96 7.41 5.07 57.49
N ALA A 97 8.56 5.47 56.94
CA ALA A 97 9.88 5.03 57.42
C ALA A 97 10.22 5.65 58.78
N LYS A 98 10.74 4.82 59.70
CA LYS A 98 11.10 5.20 61.07
C LYS A 98 12.60 5.41 61.24
N THR A 99 13.41 4.90 60.31
CA THR A 99 14.88 4.98 60.38
C THR A 99 15.50 5.39 59.06
N LEU A 100 16.72 5.93 59.11
CA LEU A 100 17.50 6.24 57.91
C LEU A 100 17.85 4.99 57.10
N SER A 101 18.05 3.84 57.75
CA SER A 101 18.33 2.57 57.06
C SER A 101 17.15 2.15 56.18
N GLU A 102 15.92 2.23 56.71
CA GLU A 102 14.69 1.95 55.96
C GLU A 102 14.56 2.90 54.76
N VAL A 103 14.87 4.19 54.92
CA VAL A 103 14.88 5.16 53.81
C VAL A 103 15.87 4.76 52.70
N PHE A 104 17.10 4.37 53.06
CA PHE A 104 18.10 3.91 52.09
C PHE A 104 17.67 2.64 51.35
N GLU A 105 17.07 1.69 52.06
CA GLU A 105 16.52 0.47 51.48
C GLU A 105 15.40 0.77 50.50
N LEU A 106 14.46 1.64 50.89
CA LEU A 106 13.35 2.09 50.02
C LEU A 106 13.88 2.79 48.77
N GLN A 107 14.82 3.72 48.89
CA GLN A 107 15.39 4.43 47.75
C GLN A 107 16.12 3.47 46.79
N THR A 108 16.89 2.52 47.32
CA THR A 108 17.62 1.53 46.51
C THR A 108 16.65 0.59 45.81
N SER A 109 15.60 0.14 46.51
CA SER A 109 14.54 -0.71 45.95
C SER A 109 13.77 0.01 44.84
N PHE A 110 13.40 1.27 45.06
CA PHE A 110 12.74 2.11 44.07
C PHE A 110 13.59 2.28 42.81
N LEU A 111 14.88 2.64 42.94
CA LEU A 111 15.77 2.79 41.79
C LEU A 111 15.90 1.49 40.99
N ARG A 112 16.05 0.34 41.66
CA ARG A 112 16.09 -0.97 40.99
C ARG A 112 14.81 -1.23 40.20
N LYS A 113 13.65 -1.04 40.84
CA LYS A 113 12.35 -1.22 40.17
C LYS A 113 12.17 -0.27 38.99
N GLN A 114 12.55 1.00 39.11
CA GLN A 114 12.45 1.95 38.01
C GLN A 114 13.33 1.57 36.81
N VAL A 115 14.51 0.97 37.05
CA VAL A 115 15.33 0.43 35.95
C VAL A 115 14.67 -0.77 35.30
N GLU A 116 14.18 -1.73 36.10
CA GLU A 116 13.49 -2.93 35.60
C GLU A 116 12.26 -2.55 34.76
N SER A 117 11.38 -1.70 35.32
CA SER A 117 10.18 -1.21 34.63
C SER A 117 10.54 -0.37 33.40
N GLY A 118 11.60 0.44 33.45
CA GLY A 118 12.03 1.23 32.29
C GLY A 118 12.50 0.35 31.13
N VAL A 119 13.25 -0.72 31.42
CA VAL A 119 13.67 -1.70 30.40
C VAL A 119 12.48 -2.46 29.82
N GLU A 120 11.52 -2.85 30.66
CA GLU A 120 10.30 -3.51 30.23
C GLU A 120 9.45 -2.60 29.33
N GLN A 121 9.18 -1.38 29.76
CA GLN A 121 8.48 -0.36 28.97
C GLN A 121 9.17 -0.12 27.63
N ALA A 122 10.50 -0.03 27.59
CA ALA A 122 11.25 0.16 26.34
C ALA A 122 11.08 -1.01 25.36
N LYS A 123 11.17 -2.25 25.83
CA LYS A 123 10.90 -3.45 25.00
C LYS A 123 9.48 -3.46 24.48
N GLU A 124 8.55 -3.07 25.33
CA GLU A 124 7.14 -2.96 25.00
C GLU A 124 6.87 -1.89 23.93
N PHE A 125 7.48 -0.71 24.02
CA PHE A 125 7.38 0.33 22.99
C PHE A 125 8.02 -0.12 21.68
N GLN A 126 9.18 -0.79 21.74
CA GLN A 126 9.82 -1.38 20.58
C GLN A 126 8.89 -2.38 19.88
N ALA A 127 8.26 -3.29 20.63
CA ALA A 127 7.35 -4.27 20.07
C ALA A 127 6.14 -3.61 19.38
N THR A 128 5.52 -2.61 20.02
CA THR A 128 4.41 -1.85 19.44
C THR A 128 4.85 -1.08 18.18
N ALA A 129 6.04 -0.49 18.17
CA ALA A 129 6.57 0.21 17.00
C ALA A 129 6.88 -0.74 15.82
N THR A 130 7.44 -1.92 16.09
CA THR A 130 7.66 -2.94 15.06
C THR A 130 6.34 -3.41 14.46
N LYS A 131 5.36 -3.74 15.31
CA LYS A 131 4.01 -4.13 14.88
C LYS A 131 3.36 -3.03 14.04
N ALA A 132 3.46 -1.77 14.46
CA ALA A 132 2.96 -0.62 13.71
C ALA A 132 3.56 -0.55 12.29
N ALA A 133 4.87 -0.69 12.16
CA ALA A 133 5.55 -0.67 10.87
C ALA A 133 5.12 -1.86 9.98
N GLU A 134 4.94 -3.04 10.57
CA GLU A 134 4.43 -4.22 9.87
C GLU A 134 3.00 -4.01 9.36
N GLU A 135 2.10 -3.53 10.20
CA GLU A 135 0.70 -3.30 9.85
C GLU A 135 0.56 -2.23 8.75
N ILE A 136 1.28 -1.10 8.86
CA ILE A 136 1.24 -0.03 7.85
C ILE A 136 1.81 -0.50 6.50
N SER A 137 2.83 -1.35 6.50
CA SER A 137 3.44 -1.86 5.27
C SER A 137 2.66 -3.01 4.61
N LYS A 138 1.73 -3.64 5.34
CA LYS A 138 1.00 -4.83 4.87
C LYS A 138 0.18 -4.58 3.59
N PRO A 139 -0.62 -3.51 3.44
CA PRO A 139 -1.39 -3.27 2.22
C PRO A 139 -0.51 -3.16 0.97
N ALA A 140 0.63 -2.46 1.08
CA ALA A 140 1.59 -2.32 -0.01
C ALA A 140 2.25 -3.65 -0.39
N LYS A 141 2.64 -4.47 0.60
CA LYS A 141 3.16 -5.82 0.36
C LYS A 141 2.13 -6.70 -0.35
N THR A 142 0.87 -6.66 0.06
CA THR A 142 -0.21 -7.41 -0.59
C THR A 142 -0.43 -6.97 -2.03
N ALA A 143 -0.45 -5.67 -2.31
CA ALA A 143 -0.57 -5.14 -3.67
C ALA A 143 0.60 -5.60 -4.57
N PHE A 144 1.83 -5.55 -4.05
CA PHE A 144 3.02 -6.03 -4.76
C PHE A 144 2.96 -7.54 -5.05
N GLU A 145 2.58 -8.36 -4.07
CA GLU A 145 2.43 -9.80 -4.24
C GLU A 145 1.37 -10.14 -5.29
N LYS A 146 0.28 -9.38 -5.35
CA LYS A 146 -0.77 -9.55 -6.35
C LYS A 146 -0.25 -9.21 -7.75
N ALA A 147 0.42 -8.06 -7.92
CA ALA A 147 1.00 -7.67 -9.20
C ALA A 147 2.01 -8.71 -9.73
N MET A 148 2.86 -9.25 -8.85
CA MET A 148 3.81 -10.31 -9.20
C MET A 148 3.13 -11.63 -9.61
N LYS A 149 1.97 -11.95 -9.03
CA LYS A 149 1.18 -13.14 -9.43
C LYS A 149 0.53 -12.93 -10.79
N GLU A 150 -0.07 -11.77 -11.04
CA GLU A 150 -0.68 -11.44 -12.33
C GLU A 150 0.35 -11.47 -13.46
N LEU A 151 1.56 -10.94 -13.23
CA LEU A 151 2.68 -10.99 -14.18
C LEU A 151 3.22 -12.41 -14.47
N LYS A 152 3.01 -13.38 -13.58
CA LYS A 152 3.42 -14.78 -13.79
C LYS A 152 2.36 -15.62 -14.48
N VAL A 153 1.12 -15.14 -14.51
CA VAL A 153 -0.04 -15.84 -15.10
C VAL A 153 -0.33 -15.32 -16.52
N ALA A 154 0.07 -14.09 -16.83
CA ALA A 154 0.10 -13.52 -18.18
C ALA A 154 1.33 -13.99 -18.99
#